data_AF-A0A9P7XH77-F1
#
_entry.id   AF-A0A9P7XH77-F1
#
_cell.length_a   1.000
_cell.length_b   1.000
_cell.length_c   1.000
_cell.angle_alpha   90.00
_cell.angle_beta   90.00
_cell.angle_gamma   90.00
#
_symmetry.space_group_name_H-M   'P 1'
#
loop_
_entity.id
_entity.type
_entity.pdbx_description
1 polymer ?
#
loop_
_entity_poly.entity_id
_entity_poly.type
_entity_poly.pdbx_seq_one_letter_code
_entity_poly.pdbx_strand_id
1 'polypeptide(L)'
;MYRSDRNCCWDPKPNNLNAPFCFLKQHTCKGYEVKSTEESATGTLIHLSLLGGSQGCSRFGQDIPNLAVHIDYETESRVRVKIIDSDKKRYEIPAFALPNPESSARRNVAKRDYTVKYTKSPFTFSVTRVSTGEVIFDSSVAGMDSLVYEDEYLEISSVLPDDANIYGLGEVVTAFRRDPRGTRQTMWARDAATPVDENLYGSHPFHLEMRKGLAHGVFLRNSNGMDVIITPKKITYKVIGGILDFTIFLGPKPTDVVQQYTELVGRPHMPPAWSLGFHQSRYGYNNIGEVEEVVKRYRQENLPLDGVWIDIDYMDSFKDFTYDEARFPQARIRALASDLAAHNQSMVLIIDPGIPIAPGYEPYDTGMKEDVFIKTLTGKPIEGRVWPGQTYFPDFMNTNETWAFWQRQLAKTRADIGDNVYPWIDMNEPSNFCNGPCTKDSPGFNPALDKEVSANAYLTNSPEDRDKDIRIASEIEHLAKRQEAAAPINLKYAINNAGRQAPLDEKTLAENAVHKNGLRLTDTHNLYGHMEAMATHHSLLQLNPNQRPFILTRSSFSGTGTHLLSLSAPICCSYVGINLLRRLLSFTSSFNRIVCCQVDRQVYYLFRALRTR
;
A
#
# COMPACT_ATOMS: atom_id res chain seq x y z
N MET A 1 27.83 23.97 -15.00
CA MET A 1 28.66 23.32 -16.05
C MET A 1 27.86 22.23 -16.73
N TYR A 2 27.74 22.14 -18.05
CA TYR A 2 26.99 21.03 -18.67
C TYR A 2 27.83 19.74 -18.69
N ARG A 3 27.28 18.62 -18.21
CA ARG A 3 27.87 17.29 -18.18
C ARG A 3 27.22 16.44 -19.29
N SER A 4 27.90 16.34 -20.43
CA SER A 4 27.42 15.58 -21.59
C SER A 4 27.29 14.09 -21.33
N ASP A 5 28.12 13.53 -20.44
CA ASP A 5 28.07 12.14 -19.97
C ASP A 5 26.83 11.80 -19.12
N ARG A 6 26.18 12.82 -18.55
CA ARG A 6 24.96 12.69 -17.71
C ARG A 6 23.77 13.46 -18.24
N ASN A 7 23.90 14.05 -19.44
CA ASN A 7 22.90 14.90 -20.09
C ASN A 7 22.30 16.00 -19.17
N CYS A 8 23.08 16.60 -18.27
CA CYS A 8 22.57 17.53 -17.26
C CYS A 8 23.46 18.75 -17.07
N CYS A 9 22.89 19.84 -16.58
CA CYS A 9 23.62 20.93 -15.93
C CYS A 9 24.09 20.52 -14.54
N TRP A 10 25.35 20.79 -14.26
CA TRP A 10 26.03 20.50 -13.01
C TRP A 10 26.27 21.78 -12.20
N ASP A 11 25.79 21.81 -10.96
CA ASP A 11 26.09 22.85 -9.97
C ASP A 11 26.62 22.21 -8.67
N PRO A 12 27.92 22.33 -8.38
CA PRO A 12 28.55 21.77 -7.19
C PRO A 12 28.35 22.63 -5.93
N LYS A 13 27.72 23.80 -6.02
CA LYS A 13 27.40 24.68 -4.88
C LYS A 13 25.90 25.00 -4.85
N PRO A 14 25.03 23.99 -4.74
CA PRO A 14 23.61 24.27 -4.63
C PRO A 14 23.37 25.14 -3.39
N ASN A 15 22.68 26.28 -3.56
CA ASN A 15 22.26 27.17 -2.47
C ASN A 15 21.23 26.51 -1.51
N ASN A 16 20.97 25.22 -1.66
CA ASN A 16 19.99 24.44 -0.93
C ASN A 16 20.55 23.03 -0.68
N LEU A 17 20.58 22.57 0.57
CA LEU A 17 21.21 21.30 0.99
C LEU A 17 20.67 20.04 0.28
N ASN A 18 19.51 20.14 -0.37
CA ASN A 18 18.83 19.01 -1.04
C ASN A 18 18.73 19.16 -2.57
N ALA A 19 19.34 20.18 -3.18
CA ALA A 19 19.29 20.32 -4.64
C ALA A 19 20.31 19.39 -5.31
N PRO A 20 19.90 18.64 -6.36
CA PRO A 20 20.79 17.70 -7.03
C PRO A 20 21.92 18.44 -7.74
N PHE A 21 23.15 17.94 -7.59
CA PHE A 21 24.31 18.51 -8.28
C PHE A 21 24.18 18.42 -9.81
N CYS A 22 23.31 17.55 -10.33
CA CYS A 22 23.04 17.31 -11.74
C CYS A 22 21.54 17.55 -11.99
N PHE A 23 21.19 18.62 -12.70
CA PHE A 23 19.82 19.03 -13.03
C PHE A 23 19.72 19.28 -14.54
N LEU A 24 18.62 18.93 -15.19
CA LEU A 24 18.46 19.20 -16.62
C LEU A 24 18.41 20.72 -16.87
N LYS A 25 18.98 21.22 -17.99
CA LYS A 25 18.79 22.61 -18.42
C LYS A 25 17.35 22.75 -18.91
N GLN A 26 16.43 22.96 -17.98
CA GLN A 26 15.00 22.96 -18.27
C GLN A 26 14.64 24.13 -19.18
N HIS A 27 13.96 23.86 -20.29
CA HIS A 27 13.11 24.85 -20.93
C HIS A 27 11.95 25.09 -19.95
N THR A 28 11.59 26.35 -19.72
CA THR A 28 10.43 26.68 -18.87
C THR A 28 9.17 26.07 -19.49
N CYS A 29 8.54 25.13 -18.79
CA CYS A 29 7.26 24.59 -19.20
C CYS A 29 6.21 25.67 -18.91
N LYS A 30 5.57 26.16 -19.97
CA LYS A 30 4.55 27.21 -19.85
C LYS A 30 3.24 26.66 -19.27
N GLY A 31 3.10 25.34 -19.15
CA GLY A 31 1.90 24.66 -18.67
C GLY A 31 0.78 24.71 -19.71
N TYR A 32 -0.44 25.01 -19.25
CA TYR A 32 -1.64 24.94 -20.07
C TYR A 32 -2.35 26.29 -20.12
N GLU A 33 -3.22 26.50 -21.11
CA GLU A 33 -4.16 27.63 -21.15
C GLU A 33 -5.60 27.15 -21.27
N VAL A 34 -6.52 27.95 -20.71
CA VAL A 34 -7.96 27.70 -20.78
C VAL A 34 -8.48 28.03 -22.17
N LYS A 35 -9.08 27.03 -22.84
CA LYS A 35 -9.76 27.18 -24.12
C LYS A 35 -11.23 27.53 -23.96
N SER A 36 -11.94 26.79 -23.11
CA SER A 36 -13.35 27.00 -22.84
C SER A 36 -13.71 26.53 -21.44
N THR A 37 -14.81 27.06 -20.92
CA THR A 37 -15.30 26.77 -19.58
C THR A 37 -16.81 26.58 -19.62
N GLU A 38 -17.30 25.55 -18.95
CA GLU A 38 -18.71 25.27 -18.76
C GLU A 38 -18.99 25.30 -17.26
N GLU A 39 -19.77 26.29 -16.82
CA GLU A 39 -20.12 26.45 -15.40
C GLU A 39 -21.53 25.94 -15.12
N SER A 40 -21.68 25.29 -13.97
CA SER A 40 -22.96 24.83 -13.44
C SER A 40 -23.05 25.12 -11.94
N ALA A 41 -24.24 24.99 -11.38
CA ALA A 41 -24.43 25.10 -9.93
C ALA A 41 -23.64 24.05 -9.12
N THR A 42 -23.30 22.92 -9.75
CA THR A 42 -22.65 21.78 -9.08
C THR A 42 -21.16 21.64 -9.39
N GLY A 43 -20.62 22.48 -10.26
CA GLY A 43 -19.23 22.37 -10.66
C GLY A 43 -18.89 23.16 -11.93
N THR A 44 -17.61 23.13 -12.29
CA THR A 44 -17.07 23.79 -13.47
C THR A 44 -16.23 22.80 -14.27
N LEU A 45 -16.47 22.70 -15.57
CA LEU A 45 -15.63 21.98 -16.52
C LEU A 45 -14.76 22.99 -17.28
N ILE A 46 -13.45 22.79 -17.30
CA ILE A 46 -12.49 23.67 -17.95
C ILE A 46 -11.69 22.86 -18.97
N HIS A 47 -11.77 23.22 -20.24
CA HIS A 47 -10.96 22.61 -21.29
C HIS A 47 -9.65 23.37 -21.43
N LEU A 48 -8.53 22.64 -21.39
CA LEU A 48 -7.18 23.17 -21.43
C LEU A 48 -6.45 22.71 -22.69
N SER A 49 -5.57 23.57 -23.20
CA SER A 49 -4.60 23.22 -24.24
C SER A 49 -3.18 23.53 -23.79
N LEU A 50 -2.24 22.66 -24.14
CA LEU A 50 -0.82 22.82 -23.84
C LEU A 50 -0.25 24.11 -24.46
N LEU A 51 0.41 24.94 -23.64
CA LEU A 51 1.12 26.13 -24.11
C LEU A 51 2.47 25.74 -24.73
N GLY A 52 2.80 26.31 -25.88
CA GLY A 52 4.05 26.03 -26.60
C GLY A 52 3.96 24.95 -27.67
N GLY A 53 2.76 24.39 -27.93
CA GLY A 53 2.53 23.45 -29.03
C GLY A 53 3.44 22.21 -28.94
N SER A 54 4.05 21.82 -30.07
CA SER A 54 4.94 20.64 -30.15
C SER A 54 6.26 20.76 -29.39
N GLN A 55 6.60 21.94 -28.86
CA GLN A 55 7.77 22.10 -27.97
C GLN A 55 7.45 21.74 -26.51
N GLY A 56 6.17 21.78 -26.11
CA GLY A 56 5.63 21.27 -24.85
C GLY A 56 6.45 21.53 -23.57
N CYS A 57 6.24 20.68 -22.58
CA CYS A 57 7.10 20.58 -21.39
C CYS A 57 8.13 19.46 -21.57
N SER A 58 7.68 18.31 -22.11
CA SER A 58 8.47 17.19 -22.62
C SER A 58 9.64 16.81 -21.71
N ARG A 59 9.36 16.80 -20.40
CA ARG A 59 10.33 16.71 -19.33
C ARG A 59 10.80 15.27 -19.14
N PHE A 60 9.86 14.35 -19.10
CA PHE A 60 10.11 12.91 -18.91
C PHE A 60 9.32 12.04 -19.91
N GLY A 61 8.32 12.57 -20.58
CA GLY A 61 7.45 11.85 -21.50
C GLY A 61 6.94 12.72 -22.63
N GLN A 62 5.89 12.22 -23.29
CA GLN A 62 5.12 13.01 -24.26
C GLN A 62 4.04 13.78 -23.50
N ASP A 63 3.97 15.09 -23.72
CA ASP A 63 2.91 15.92 -23.16
C ASP A 63 1.55 15.54 -23.72
N ILE A 64 0.53 15.59 -22.88
CA ILE A 64 -0.86 15.42 -23.30
C ILE A 64 -1.40 16.79 -23.72
N PRO A 65 -1.78 16.99 -24.99
CA PRO A 65 -2.04 18.33 -25.52
C PRO A 65 -3.36 18.92 -25.03
N ASN A 66 -4.38 18.09 -24.81
CA ASN A 66 -5.72 18.51 -24.46
C ASN A 66 -6.13 17.88 -23.12
N LEU A 67 -6.44 18.72 -22.15
CA LEU A 67 -6.90 18.26 -20.83
C LEU A 67 -8.30 18.82 -20.52
N ALA A 68 -9.00 18.13 -19.63
CA ALA A 68 -10.23 18.61 -19.03
C ALA A 68 -10.05 18.67 -17.50
N VAL A 69 -10.41 19.79 -16.89
CA VAL A 69 -10.46 19.97 -15.43
C VAL A 69 -11.91 19.97 -14.99
N HIS A 70 -12.29 18.98 -14.21
CA HIS A 70 -13.57 18.90 -13.53
C HIS A 70 -13.40 19.42 -12.10
N ILE A 71 -14.03 20.55 -11.80
CA ILE A 71 -14.17 21.06 -10.44
C ILE A 71 -15.57 20.67 -9.97
N ASP A 72 -15.67 19.63 -9.15
CA ASP A 72 -16.92 19.14 -8.59
C ASP A 72 -17.12 19.71 -7.18
N TYR A 73 -18.21 20.45 -7.00
CA TYR A 73 -18.59 20.96 -5.68
C TYR A 73 -19.39 19.88 -4.94
N GLU A 74 -18.68 19.03 -4.19
CA GLU A 74 -19.27 17.82 -3.62
C GLU A 74 -20.12 18.09 -2.38
N THR A 75 -19.65 18.90 -1.44
CA THR A 75 -20.41 19.25 -0.22
C THR A 75 -20.14 20.70 0.16
N GLU A 76 -20.74 21.18 1.26
CA GLU A 76 -20.42 22.48 1.86
C GLU A 76 -18.92 22.60 2.22
N SER A 77 -18.28 21.49 2.60
CA SER A 77 -16.91 21.46 3.15
C SER A 77 -15.92 20.59 2.35
N ARG A 78 -16.30 20.12 1.16
CA ARG A 78 -15.49 19.24 0.30
C ARG A 78 -15.62 19.62 -1.18
N VAL A 79 -14.48 19.76 -1.84
CA VAL A 79 -14.38 20.02 -3.29
C VAL A 79 -13.42 19.05 -3.94
N ARG A 80 -13.76 18.57 -5.13
CA ARG A 80 -12.89 17.71 -5.93
C ARG A 80 -12.44 18.45 -7.19
N VAL A 81 -11.16 18.35 -7.51
CA VAL A 81 -10.54 18.92 -8.71
C VAL A 81 -9.81 17.79 -9.44
N LYS A 82 -10.40 17.35 -10.55
CA LYS A 82 -9.93 16.22 -11.34
C LYS A 82 -9.46 16.70 -12.71
N ILE A 83 -8.20 16.44 -13.05
CA ILE A 83 -7.59 16.79 -14.34
C ILE A 83 -7.38 15.50 -15.12
N ILE A 84 -7.94 15.42 -16.32
CA ILE A 84 -7.88 14.24 -17.19
C ILE A 84 -7.41 14.61 -18.59
N ASP A 85 -6.98 13.60 -19.35
CA ASP A 85 -6.80 13.66 -20.79
C ASP A 85 -8.18 13.69 -21.47
N SER A 86 -8.42 14.69 -22.32
CA SER A 86 -9.69 14.86 -23.03
C SER A 86 -9.86 13.87 -24.20
N ASP A 87 -8.76 13.39 -24.76
CA ASP A 87 -8.73 12.60 -25.99
C ASP A 87 -8.68 11.10 -25.69
N LYS A 88 -8.08 10.69 -24.56
CA LYS A 88 -7.90 9.29 -24.19
C LYS A 88 -8.23 9.03 -22.74
N LYS A 89 -8.93 7.92 -22.49
CA LYS A 89 -9.16 7.43 -21.12
C LYS A 89 -7.85 6.89 -20.55
N ARG A 90 -7.36 7.55 -19.50
CA ARG A 90 -6.22 7.11 -18.70
C ARG A 90 -6.66 6.20 -17.56
N TYR A 91 -5.68 5.54 -16.93
CA TYR A 91 -5.96 4.76 -15.73
C TYR A 91 -6.52 5.66 -14.62
N GLU A 92 -7.62 5.21 -14.03
CA GLU A 92 -8.20 5.74 -12.81
C GLU A 92 -8.45 4.57 -11.87
N ILE A 93 -8.32 4.78 -10.56
CA ILE A 93 -8.61 3.74 -9.57
C ILE A 93 -10.05 3.25 -9.78
N PRO A 94 -10.26 1.96 -10.10
CA PRO A 94 -11.58 1.42 -10.37
C PRO A 94 -12.53 1.60 -9.18
N ALA A 95 -13.82 1.84 -9.48
CA ALA A 95 -14.83 2.06 -8.45
C ALA A 95 -15.03 0.87 -7.51
N PHE A 96 -14.76 -0.35 -7.97
CA PHE A 96 -14.82 -1.55 -7.12
C PHE A 96 -13.66 -1.65 -6.13
N ALA A 97 -12.52 -1.02 -6.42
CA ALA A 97 -11.37 -0.98 -5.52
C ALA A 97 -11.58 0.16 -4.50
N LEU A 98 -11.82 1.37 -4.99
CA LEU A 98 -12.18 2.48 -4.13
C LEU A 98 -13.47 3.11 -4.68
N PRO A 99 -14.59 3.17 -3.93
CA PRO A 99 -15.81 3.78 -4.42
C PRO A 99 -15.58 5.23 -4.86
N ASN A 100 -16.30 5.66 -5.89
CA ASN A 100 -16.35 7.08 -6.25
C ASN A 100 -17.24 7.82 -5.24
N PRO A 101 -16.98 9.11 -4.96
CA PRO A 101 -17.90 9.93 -4.18
C PRO A 101 -19.31 9.87 -4.77
N GLU A 102 -20.31 9.52 -3.95
CA GLU A 102 -21.70 9.42 -4.42
C GLU A 102 -22.23 10.78 -4.90
N SER A 103 -22.98 10.79 -6.00
CA SER A 103 -23.68 11.99 -6.50
C SER A 103 -24.72 12.52 -5.50
N SER A 104 -25.27 11.64 -4.64
CA SER A 104 -26.18 11.95 -3.53
C SER A 104 -25.52 12.80 -2.43
N ALA A 105 -24.17 12.83 -2.39
CA ALA A 105 -23.41 13.63 -1.44
C ALA A 105 -23.44 15.13 -1.75
N ARG A 106 -23.94 15.55 -2.93
CA ARG A 106 -24.15 16.96 -3.36
C ARG A 106 -25.16 17.70 -2.47
N ARG A 107 -24.80 17.88 -1.20
CA ARG A 107 -25.60 18.52 -0.16
C ARG A 107 -25.25 19.99 -0.10
N ASN A 108 -26.27 20.84 -0.20
CA ASN A 108 -26.20 22.29 0.06
C ASN A 108 -25.03 23.02 -0.62
N VAL A 109 -24.71 22.65 -1.86
CA VAL A 109 -23.61 23.22 -2.64
C VAL A 109 -23.70 24.75 -2.78
N ALA A 110 -24.92 25.30 -2.73
CA ALA A 110 -25.18 26.73 -2.71
C ALA A 110 -24.66 27.47 -1.45
N LYS A 111 -24.38 26.75 -0.36
CA LYS A 111 -23.85 27.26 0.92
C LYS A 111 -22.42 26.77 1.20
N ARG A 112 -21.62 26.55 0.15
CA ARG A 112 -20.24 26.12 0.28
C ARG A 112 -19.37 27.06 1.11
N ASP A 113 -18.52 26.48 1.95
CA ASP A 113 -17.54 27.18 2.80
C ASP A 113 -16.24 27.54 2.06
N TYR A 114 -16.27 27.43 0.73
CA TYR A 114 -15.13 27.66 -0.14
C TYR A 114 -15.49 28.33 -1.46
N THR A 115 -14.47 28.96 -2.05
CA THR A 115 -14.49 29.41 -3.43
C THR A 115 -13.31 28.79 -4.17
N VAL A 116 -13.53 28.39 -5.42
CA VAL A 116 -12.47 27.98 -6.34
C VAL A 116 -12.24 29.11 -7.34
N LYS A 117 -10.98 29.48 -7.56
CA LYS A 117 -10.56 30.44 -8.58
C LYS A 117 -9.52 29.79 -9.49
N TYR A 118 -9.42 30.27 -10.72
CA TYR A 118 -8.39 29.82 -11.65
C TYR A 118 -7.86 30.96 -12.52
N THR A 119 -6.60 30.84 -12.95
CA THR A 119 -5.96 31.71 -13.93
C THR A 119 -6.11 31.10 -15.31
N LYS A 120 -6.33 31.93 -16.34
CA LYS A 120 -6.57 31.43 -17.71
C LYS A 120 -5.30 30.98 -18.43
N SER A 121 -4.19 31.71 -18.30
CA SER A 121 -2.93 31.42 -18.98
C SER A 121 -1.75 32.09 -18.25
N PRO A 122 -0.76 31.31 -17.76
CA PRO A 122 -0.81 29.86 -17.61
C PRO A 122 -1.91 29.44 -16.62
N PHE A 123 -2.48 28.25 -16.82
CA PHE A 123 -3.54 27.70 -15.97
C PHE A 123 -3.00 27.39 -14.59
N THR A 124 -3.68 27.91 -13.58
CA THR A 124 -3.51 27.57 -12.16
C THR A 124 -4.87 27.59 -11.49
N PHE A 125 -5.04 26.92 -10.36
CA PHE A 125 -6.25 27.03 -9.56
C PHE A 125 -5.93 27.17 -8.07
N SER A 126 -6.87 27.75 -7.34
CA SER A 126 -6.79 27.88 -5.89
C SER A 126 -8.14 27.64 -5.22
N VAL A 127 -8.08 27.07 -4.02
CA VAL A 127 -9.23 26.84 -3.14
C VAL A 127 -9.08 27.75 -1.93
N THR A 128 -10.07 28.60 -1.70
CA THR A 128 -10.07 29.60 -0.62
C THR A 128 -11.21 29.31 0.34
N ARG A 129 -10.93 29.32 1.64
CA ARG A 129 -11.93 29.24 2.70
C ARG A 129 -12.72 30.55 2.77
N VAL A 130 -14.04 30.49 2.68
CA VAL A 130 -14.92 31.68 2.69
C VAL A 130 -14.84 32.42 4.02
N SER A 131 -14.86 31.71 5.14
CA SER A 131 -14.95 32.33 6.47
C SER A 131 -13.74 33.18 6.86
N THR A 132 -12.56 32.88 6.34
CA THR A 132 -11.32 33.59 6.68
C THR A 132 -10.65 34.28 5.49
N GLY A 133 -11.07 33.99 4.25
CA GLY A 133 -10.37 34.40 3.04
C GLY A 133 -9.02 33.71 2.82
N GLU A 134 -8.70 32.67 3.61
CA GLU A 134 -7.43 31.97 3.51
C GLU A 134 -7.41 31.00 2.32
N VAL A 135 -6.37 31.10 1.49
CA VAL A 135 -6.11 30.16 0.40
C VAL A 135 -5.44 28.91 0.95
N ILE A 136 -6.14 27.78 0.90
CA ILE A 136 -5.70 26.51 1.49
C ILE A 136 -5.01 25.59 0.48
N PHE A 137 -5.34 25.73 -0.81
CA PHE A 137 -4.61 25.10 -1.91
C PHE A 137 -4.40 26.14 -3.00
N ASP A 138 -3.19 26.27 -3.53
CA ASP A 138 -2.85 27.26 -4.55
C ASP A 138 -1.77 26.73 -5.49
N SER A 139 -2.14 26.39 -6.72
CA SER A 139 -1.21 25.85 -7.69
C SER A 139 -0.30 26.89 -8.37
N SER A 140 -0.41 28.17 -8.01
CA SER A 140 0.39 29.26 -8.59
C SER A 140 1.74 29.48 -7.89
N VAL A 141 2.53 28.41 -7.74
CA VAL A 141 3.84 28.48 -7.07
C VAL A 141 4.84 29.29 -7.90
N ALA A 142 5.34 30.39 -7.33
CA ALA A 142 6.28 31.29 -8.02
C ALA A 142 7.57 30.57 -8.47
N GLY A 143 7.97 30.78 -9.72
CA GLY A 143 9.20 30.22 -10.29
C GLY A 143 9.15 28.73 -10.59
N MET A 144 7.95 28.14 -10.63
CA MET A 144 7.73 26.75 -11.05
C MET A 144 6.81 26.68 -12.27
N ASP A 145 6.89 25.55 -12.97
CA ASP A 145 5.91 25.20 -14.00
C ASP A 145 4.53 25.02 -13.33
N SER A 146 3.47 25.55 -13.95
CA SER A 146 2.14 25.56 -13.32
C SER A 146 1.48 24.19 -13.27
N LEU A 147 1.68 23.38 -14.32
CA LEU A 147 1.18 22.02 -14.48
C LEU A 147 2.00 21.30 -15.55
N VAL A 148 2.55 20.12 -15.23
CA VAL A 148 3.12 19.19 -16.22
C VAL A 148 2.23 17.96 -16.26
N TYR A 149 1.81 17.56 -17.46
CA TYR A 149 0.89 16.44 -17.64
C TYR A 149 1.32 15.60 -18.86
N GLU A 150 2.11 14.57 -18.60
CA GLU A 150 2.70 13.66 -19.57
C GLU A 150 2.20 12.23 -19.34
N ASP A 151 2.41 11.34 -20.31
CA ASP A 151 1.90 9.96 -20.24
C ASP A 151 2.41 9.17 -19.01
N GLU A 152 3.66 9.38 -18.61
CA GLU A 152 4.31 8.67 -17.49
C GLU A 152 4.84 9.66 -16.43
N TYR A 153 4.40 10.93 -16.46
CA TYR A 153 4.83 11.94 -15.49
C TYR A 153 3.80 13.06 -15.32
N LEU A 154 3.30 13.23 -14.11
CA LEU A 154 2.42 14.32 -13.71
C LEU A 154 3.11 15.14 -12.61
N GLU A 155 3.15 16.46 -12.75
CA GLU A 155 3.68 17.36 -11.72
C GLU A 155 2.73 18.53 -11.47
N ILE A 156 2.34 18.70 -10.20
CA ILE A 156 1.62 19.88 -9.73
C ILE A 156 2.10 20.25 -8.33
N SER A 157 2.14 21.54 -8.02
CA SER A 157 2.54 22.03 -6.70
C SER A 157 1.42 22.84 -6.06
N SER A 158 1.50 23.03 -4.75
CA SER A 158 0.72 24.01 -4.00
C SER A 158 1.61 24.88 -3.13
N VAL A 159 1.27 26.16 -3.00
CA VAL A 159 1.92 27.10 -2.07
C VAL A 159 1.64 26.66 -0.63
N LEU A 160 2.68 26.75 0.21
CA LEU A 160 2.58 26.61 1.66
C LEU A 160 2.97 27.94 2.34
N PRO A 161 2.29 28.36 3.40
CA PRO A 161 2.76 29.45 4.24
C PRO A 161 3.93 29.00 5.14
N ASP A 162 4.64 29.96 5.74
CA ASP A 162 5.77 29.68 6.63
C ASP A 162 5.33 28.96 7.93
N ASP A 163 4.06 29.11 8.34
CA ASP A 163 3.47 28.47 9.53
C ASP A 163 2.76 27.14 9.23
N ALA A 164 2.92 26.57 8.03
CA ALA A 164 2.32 25.29 7.67
C ALA A 164 2.81 24.13 8.57
N ASN A 165 1.86 23.34 9.07
CA ASN A 165 2.12 22.10 9.80
C ASN A 165 1.45 20.93 9.08
N ILE A 166 2.24 20.08 8.43
CA ILE A 166 1.74 18.97 7.61
C ILE A 166 1.89 17.65 8.37
N TYR A 167 0.85 16.82 8.31
CA TYR A 167 0.72 15.49 8.91
C TYR A 167 0.12 14.51 7.87
N GLY A 168 0.33 13.21 8.01
CA GLY A 168 -0.11 12.21 7.01
C GLY A 168 1.00 11.87 6.00
N LEU A 169 0.68 11.44 4.78
CA LEU A 169 1.61 10.90 3.77
C LEU A 169 2.32 9.61 4.23
N GLY A 170 1.54 8.57 4.56
CA GLY A 170 2.10 7.27 4.95
C GLY A 170 2.14 6.27 3.80
N GLU A 171 2.75 5.10 3.99
CA GLU A 171 3.38 4.63 5.24
C GLU A 171 4.90 4.89 5.28
N VAL A 172 5.41 5.28 6.44
CA VAL A 172 6.81 5.73 6.62
C VAL A 172 7.20 5.80 8.10
N VAL A 173 8.49 5.57 8.39
CA VAL A 173 9.08 5.84 9.71
C VAL A 173 9.67 7.23 9.74
N THR A 174 8.98 8.18 10.39
CA THR A 174 9.47 9.56 10.50
C THR A 174 8.80 10.33 11.65
N ALA A 175 9.09 11.62 11.78
CA ALA A 175 8.40 12.51 12.72
C ALA A 175 6.91 12.69 12.36
N PHE A 176 6.04 12.86 13.37
CA PHE A 176 4.61 13.01 13.15
C PHE A 176 4.27 14.25 12.30
N ARG A 177 4.85 15.41 12.67
CA ARG A 177 4.87 16.60 11.82
C ARG A 177 5.99 16.44 10.79
N ARG A 178 5.67 16.61 9.51
CA ARG A 178 6.64 16.58 8.40
C ARG A 178 7.57 17.80 8.45
N ASP A 179 8.86 17.63 8.13
CA ASP A 179 9.81 18.75 8.12
C ASP A 179 9.50 19.66 6.91
N PRO A 180 9.03 20.91 7.14
CA PRO A 180 8.71 21.83 6.05
C PRO A 180 9.95 22.30 5.28
N ARG A 181 11.17 22.05 5.79
CA ARG A 181 12.43 22.42 5.14
C ARG A 181 12.94 21.37 4.16
N GLY A 182 12.37 20.17 4.16
CA GLY A 182 12.79 19.11 3.25
C GLY A 182 12.24 17.76 3.65
N THR A 183 11.01 17.46 3.23
CA THR A 183 10.43 16.11 3.27
C THR A 183 10.32 15.60 1.84
N ARG A 184 10.70 14.35 1.59
CA ARG A 184 10.33 13.63 0.36
C ARG A 184 9.69 12.32 0.78
N GLN A 185 8.39 12.21 0.56
CA GLN A 185 7.66 10.98 0.79
C GLN A 185 7.45 10.23 -0.52
N THR A 186 8.08 9.08 -0.67
CA THR A 186 7.80 8.13 -1.76
C THR A 186 6.59 7.27 -1.39
N MET A 187 5.70 7.01 -2.34
CA MET A 187 4.53 6.15 -2.19
C MET A 187 4.61 5.00 -3.20
N TRP A 188 5.10 3.87 -2.72
CA TRP A 188 5.22 2.62 -3.45
C TRP A 188 5.29 1.48 -2.43
N ALA A 189 4.28 0.61 -2.38
CA ALA A 189 4.18 -0.45 -1.39
C ALA A 189 5.42 -1.35 -1.46
N ARG A 190 6.10 -1.56 -0.34
CA ARG A 190 7.38 -2.28 -0.31
C ARG A 190 7.58 -3.02 1.00
N ASP A 191 8.03 -4.27 0.88
CA ASP A 191 8.51 -5.05 2.01
C ASP A 191 9.87 -4.52 2.50
N ALA A 192 9.79 -3.71 3.55
CA ALA A 192 10.93 -3.12 4.19
C ALA A 192 10.72 -3.02 5.70
N ALA A 193 11.68 -3.50 6.50
CA ALA A 193 11.46 -3.69 7.92
C ALA A 193 11.14 -2.39 8.69
N THR A 194 12.06 -1.44 8.79
CA THR A 194 11.79 -0.11 9.39
C THR A 194 12.74 0.99 8.92
N PRO A 195 13.03 1.11 7.61
CA PRO A 195 13.87 2.21 7.14
C PRO A 195 13.25 3.59 7.46
N VAL A 196 14.09 4.55 7.83
CA VAL A 196 13.70 5.93 8.13
C VAL A 196 13.58 6.71 6.82
N ASP A 197 12.48 7.48 6.67
CA ASP A 197 12.20 8.31 5.50
C ASP A 197 12.20 7.56 4.13
N GLU A 198 11.94 6.25 4.14
CA GLU A 198 11.69 5.43 2.96
C GLU A 198 10.22 4.97 2.87
N ASN A 199 9.79 4.55 1.68
CA ASN A 199 8.51 3.86 1.49
C ASN A 199 8.49 2.47 2.15
N LEU A 200 7.33 2.14 2.70
CA LEU A 200 7.02 0.89 3.40
C LEU A 200 5.79 0.21 2.76
N TYR A 201 5.03 -0.56 3.54
CA TYR A 201 3.97 -1.45 3.09
C TYR A 201 2.77 -0.73 2.46
N GLY A 202 2.35 0.39 3.03
CA GLY A 202 1.16 1.13 2.60
C GLY A 202 1.44 2.39 1.76
N SER A 203 0.45 2.78 0.96
CA SER A 203 0.45 4.00 0.14
C SER A 203 -0.79 4.85 0.44
N HIS A 204 -0.58 6.02 1.05
CA HIS A 204 -1.65 6.90 1.52
C HIS A 204 -1.39 8.36 1.09
N PRO A 205 -1.81 8.73 -0.13
CA PRO A 205 -1.67 10.08 -0.69
C PRO A 205 -2.63 11.11 -0.07
N PHE A 206 -2.77 11.09 1.25
CA PHE A 206 -3.55 12.03 2.04
C PHE A 206 -2.65 12.76 3.03
N HIS A 207 -2.83 14.07 3.14
CA HIS A 207 -2.23 14.85 4.21
C HIS A 207 -3.24 15.83 4.82
N LEU A 208 -3.02 16.10 6.09
CA LEU A 208 -3.71 17.14 6.85
C LEU A 208 -2.72 18.27 7.08
N GLU A 209 -3.17 19.50 6.87
CA GLU A 209 -2.39 20.68 7.15
C GLU A 209 -3.10 21.59 8.15
N MET A 210 -2.35 22.05 9.15
CA MET A 210 -2.76 23.10 10.07
C MET A 210 -1.96 24.38 9.87
N ARG A 211 -2.69 25.49 9.79
CA ARG A 211 -2.16 26.86 9.73
C ARG A 211 -3.12 27.79 10.47
N LYS A 212 -2.61 28.81 11.17
CA LYS A 212 -3.43 29.79 11.92
C LYS A 212 -4.57 29.22 12.79
N GLY A 213 -4.38 28.03 13.36
CA GLY A 213 -5.36 27.36 14.23
C GLY A 213 -6.51 26.63 13.52
N LEU A 214 -6.55 26.62 12.19
CA LEU A 214 -7.52 25.86 11.40
C LEU A 214 -6.82 24.71 10.65
N ALA A 215 -7.58 23.67 10.34
CA ALA A 215 -7.13 22.51 9.59
C ALA A 215 -7.85 22.40 8.25
N HIS A 216 -7.16 21.82 7.27
CA HIS A 216 -7.73 21.31 6.03
C HIS A 216 -6.99 20.02 5.66
N GLY A 217 -7.52 19.26 4.71
CA GLY A 217 -6.88 18.07 4.20
C GLY A 217 -6.88 18.04 2.68
N VAL A 218 -5.93 17.32 2.11
CA VAL A 218 -5.82 17.09 0.67
C VAL A 218 -5.54 15.61 0.44
N PHE A 219 -6.40 14.98 -0.34
CA PHE A 219 -6.25 13.61 -0.81
C PHE A 219 -6.03 13.61 -2.32
N LEU A 220 -4.97 12.96 -2.79
CA LEU A 220 -4.77 12.68 -4.21
C LEU A 220 -5.19 11.23 -4.48
N ARG A 221 -6.30 11.05 -5.18
CA ARG A 221 -6.82 9.73 -5.55
C ARG A 221 -6.03 9.15 -6.73
N ASN A 222 -4.85 8.62 -6.47
CA ASN A 222 -4.00 7.96 -7.46
C ASN A 222 -3.18 6.84 -6.78
N SER A 223 -3.12 5.66 -7.41
CA SER A 223 -2.41 4.48 -6.90
C SER A 223 -1.07 4.22 -7.59
N ASN A 224 -0.69 5.01 -8.59
CA ASN A 224 0.62 4.92 -9.22
C ASN A 224 1.73 5.29 -8.23
N GLY A 225 2.97 4.90 -8.55
CA GLY A 225 4.15 5.40 -7.83
C GLY A 225 4.19 6.93 -7.82
N MET A 226 4.61 7.52 -6.71
CA MET A 226 4.77 8.98 -6.63
C MET A 226 5.74 9.43 -5.56
N ASP A 227 6.27 10.64 -5.73
CA ASP A 227 6.94 11.41 -4.69
C ASP A 227 6.11 12.64 -4.31
N VAL A 228 5.88 12.82 -3.01
CA VAL A 228 5.33 14.06 -2.45
C VAL A 228 6.46 14.80 -1.73
N ILE A 229 6.84 15.97 -2.25
CA ILE A 229 8.02 16.71 -1.83
C ILE A 229 7.56 18.00 -1.14
N ILE A 230 7.98 18.19 0.11
CA ILE A 230 7.75 19.41 0.89
C ILE A 230 9.08 20.15 1.02
N THR A 231 9.07 21.42 0.62
CA THR A 231 10.20 22.34 0.77
C THR A 231 9.67 23.68 1.27
N PRO A 232 10.53 24.63 1.69
CA PRO A 232 10.04 25.91 2.16
C PRO A 232 9.08 26.54 1.15
N LYS A 233 7.89 26.91 1.66
CA LYS A 233 6.81 27.55 0.93
C LYS A 233 6.07 26.74 -0.13
N LYS A 234 6.30 25.41 -0.24
CA LYS A 234 5.57 24.58 -1.22
C LYS A 234 5.53 23.08 -0.91
N ILE A 235 4.49 22.45 -1.43
CA ILE A 235 4.37 20.99 -1.59
C ILE A 235 4.24 20.66 -3.09
N THR A 236 4.92 19.62 -3.56
CA THR A 236 4.94 19.21 -4.96
C THR A 236 4.63 17.71 -5.06
N TYR A 237 3.69 17.37 -5.94
CA TYR A 237 3.32 15.99 -6.27
C TYR A 237 3.98 15.62 -7.60
N LYS A 238 4.66 14.48 -7.64
CA LYS A 238 5.27 13.92 -8.84
C LYS A 238 4.82 12.47 -9.00
N VAL A 239 4.01 12.18 -10.00
CA VAL A 239 3.32 10.89 -10.15
C VAL A 239 3.69 10.26 -11.47
N ILE A 240 3.98 8.96 -11.48
CA ILE A 240 4.43 8.23 -12.68
C ILE A 240 3.29 7.60 -13.50
N GLY A 241 2.07 8.13 -13.41
CA GLY A 241 0.94 7.60 -14.17
C GLY A 241 -0.43 8.02 -13.65
N GLY A 242 -1.48 7.46 -14.26
CA GLY A 242 -2.87 7.76 -13.92
C GLY A 242 -3.29 9.20 -14.25
N ILE A 243 -4.00 9.83 -13.32
CA ILE A 243 -4.54 11.20 -13.43
C ILE A 243 -4.29 12.02 -12.16
N LEU A 244 -4.53 13.33 -12.21
CA LEU A 244 -4.54 14.18 -11.00
C LEU A 244 -5.98 14.35 -10.51
N ASP A 245 -6.33 13.67 -9.42
CA ASP A 245 -7.68 13.68 -8.85
C ASP A 245 -7.64 14.08 -7.37
N PHE A 246 -7.68 15.39 -7.12
CA PHE A 246 -7.57 15.95 -5.78
C PHE A 246 -8.94 16.09 -5.14
N THR A 247 -9.06 15.71 -3.88
CA THR A 247 -10.16 16.13 -3.00
C THR A 247 -9.61 16.96 -1.85
N ILE A 248 -10.16 18.16 -1.67
CA ILE A 248 -9.79 19.11 -0.63
C ILE A 248 -10.91 19.17 0.41
N PHE A 249 -10.54 18.97 1.67
CA PHE A 249 -11.42 18.92 2.84
C PHE A 249 -11.17 20.14 3.72
N LEU A 250 -12.22 20.85 4.12
CA LEU A 250 -12.06 22.15 4.76
C LEU A 250 -11.94 22.08 6.28
N GLY A 251 -12.21 20.97 6.95
CA GLY A 251 -12.22 20.97 8.41
C GLY A 251 -13.41 21.74 8.98
N PRO A 252 -13.27 22.60 10.02
CA PRO A 252 -12.06 23.34 10.37
C PRO A 252 -11.16 22.71 11.44
N LYS A 253 -11.63 21.74 12.24
CA LYS A 253 -10.77 21.04 13.21
C LYS A 253 -10.08 19.86 12.53
N PRO A 254 -8.92 19.40 13.03
CA PRO A 254 -8.28 18.20 12.51
C PRO A 254 -9.23 16.99 12.49
N THR A 255 -10.07 16.84 13.52
CA THR A 255 -11.09 15.78 13.60
C THR A 255 -12.13 15.89 12.49
N ASP A 256 -12.53 17.10 12.10
CA ASP A 256 -13.53 17.32 11.05
C ASP A 256 -12.94 16.95 9.68
N VAL A 257 -11.67 17.28 9.45
CA VAL A 257 -10.93 16.87 8.24
C VAL A 257 -10.91 15.34 8.12
N VAL A 258 -10.59 14.64 9.22
CA VAL A 258 -10.59 13.16 9.23
C VAL A 258 -12.00 12.60 9.01
N GLN A 259 -13.03 13.18 9.61
CA GLN A 259 -14.41 12.76 9.37
C GLN A 259 -14.83 12.93 7.91
N GLN A 260 -14.45 14.04 7.27
CA GLN A 260 -14.76 14.32 5.86
C GLN A 260 -13.99 13.39 4.92
N TYR A 261 -12.71 13.11 5.21
CA TYR A 261 -11.89 12.16 4.48
C TYR A 261 -12.46 10.74 4.55
N THR A 262 -12.85 10.30 5.74
CA THR A 262 -13.39 8.95 5.97
C THR A 262 -14.83 8.79 5.51
N GLU A 263 -15.58 9.87 5.35
CA GLU A 263 -16.83 9.83 4.61
C GLU A 263 -16.60 9.52 3.11
N LEU A 264 -15.49 10.01 2.53
CA LEU A 264 -15.13 9.77 1.13
C LEU A 264 -14.57 8.37 0.89
N VAL A 265 -13.53 7.99 1.64
CA VAL A 265 -12.82 6.71 1.42
C VAL A 265 -13.43 5.55 2.20
N GLY A 266 -14.43 5.85 3.02
CA GLY A 266 -15.16 4.91 3.87
C GLY A 266 -14.70 4.90 5.34
N ARG A 267 -15.68 4.71 6.23
CA ARG A 267 -15.48 4.73 7.69
C ARG A 267 -14.84 3.42 8.16
N PRO A 268 -14.13 3.41 9.31
CA PRO A 268 -13.50 2.19 9.79
C PRO A 268 -14.51 1.07 9.97
N HIS A 269 -14.08 -0.15 9.69
CA HIS A 269 -14.75 -1.35 10.12
C HIS A 269 -14.90 -1.35 11.64
N MET A 270 -16.08 -1.75 12.12
CA MET A 270 -16.29 -1.96 13.54
C MET A 270 -15.76 -3.36 13.90
N PRO A 271 -14.69 -3.48 14.69
CA PRO A 271 -14.11 -4.78 14.99
C PRO A 271 -15.00 -5.63 15.92
N PRO A 272 -14.78 -6.95 15.97
CA PRO A 272 -15.32 -7.79 17.04
C PRO A 272 -14.70 -7.40 18.39
N ALA A 273 -15.45 -7.52 19.48
CA ALA A 273 -14.99 -7.03 20.80
C ALA A 273 -13.72 -7.73 21.29
N TRP A 274 -13.58 -9.04 21.04
CA TRP A 274 -12.43 -9.84 21.46
C TRP A 274 -11.11 -9.32 20.88
N SER A 275 -11.15 -8.70 19.70
CA SER A 275 -9.92 -8.23 19.04
C SER A 275 -9.34 -6.96 19.67
N LEU A 276 -10.04 -6.37 20.64
CA LEU A 276 -9.54 -5.25 21.45
C LEU A 276 -8.81 -5.74 22.70
N GLY A 277 -8.85 -7.05 22.98
CA GLY A 277 -8.15 -7.68 24.08
C GLY A 277 -6.66 -7.89 23.81
N PHE A 278 -5.98 -8.62 24.69
CA PHE A 278 -4.55 -8.87 24.54
C PHE A 278 -4.29 -10.08 23.63
N HIS A 279 -3.30 -9.96 22.73
CA HIS A 279 -2.98 -10.96 21.73
C HIS A 279 -1.53 -11.44 21.88
N GLN A 280 -1.29 -12.74 21.73
CA GLN A 280 0.06 -13.32 21.77
C GLN A 280 0.44 -13.89 20.40
N SER A 281 1.57 -13.44 19.86
CA SER A 281 2.14 -13.91 18.60
C SER A 281 3.65 -14.11 18.71
N ARG A 282 4.22 -14.90 17.80
CA ARG A 282 5.65 -15.07 17.56
C ARG A 282 5.86 -15.78 16.22
N TYR A 283 6.83 -15.32 15.44
CA TYR A 283 7.46 -16.11 14.41
C TYR A 283 8.48 -17.09 15.02
N GLY A 284 8.40 -18.37 14.66
CA GLY A 284 9.34 -19.41 15.08
C GLY A 284 8.86 -20.21 16.30
N TYR A 285 7.56 -20.54 16.37
CA TYR A 285 7.14 -21.62 17.28
C TYR A 285 7.61 -22.96 16.71
N ASN A 286 8.29 -23.78 17.52
CA ASN A 286 8.87 -25.03 17.00
C ASN A 286 7.81 -26.10 16.73
N ASN A 287 6.74 -26.13 17.54
CA ASN A 287 5.63 -27.07 17.42
C ASN A 287 4.41 -26.55 18.20
N ILE A 288 3.25 -27.16 17.97
CA ILE A 288 1.98 -26.78 18.61
C ILE A 288 2.02 -26.86 20.15
N GLY A 289 2.86 -27.73 20.72
CA GLY A 289 3.02 -27.86 22.17
C GLY A 289 3.60 -26.61 22.84
N GLU A 290 4.45 -25.84 22.14
CA GLU A 290 4.94 -24.56 22.65
C GLU A 290 3.81 -23.53 22.75
N VAL A 291 2.90 -23.52 21.78
CA VAL A 291 1.73 -22.63 21.76
C VAL A 291 0.77 -23.00 22.90
N GLU A 292 0.50 -24.30 23.09
CA GLU A 292 -0.31 -24.82 24.20
C GLU A 292 0.27 -24.42 25.57
N GLU A 293 1.60 -24.56 25.77
CA GLU A 293 2.26 -24.17 27.02
C GLU A 293 2.21 -22.66 27.25
N VAL A 294 2.29 -21.84 26.20
CA VAL A 294 2.08 -20.39 26.31
C VAL A 294 0.67 -20.09 26.81
N VAL A 295 -0.37 -20.64 26.20
CA VAL A 295 -1.77 -20.45 26.62
C VAL A 295 -1.97 -20.91 28.07
N LYS A 296 -1.45 -22.08 28.41
CA LYS A 296 -1.50 -22.63 29.77
C LYS A 296 -0.85 -21.69 30.78
N ARG A 297 0.31 -21.09 30.47
CA ARG A 297 0.97 -20.13 31.37
C ARG A 297 0.19 -18.85 31.54
N TYR A 298 -0.43 -18.29 30.49
CA TYR A 298 -1.31 -17.13 30.64
C TYR A 298 -2.44 -17.42 31.64
N ARG A 299 -3.05 -18.61 31.55
CA ARG A 299 -4.09 -19.05 32.50
C ARG A 299 -3.56 -19.24 33.92
N GLN A 300 -2.41 -19.91 34.08
CA GLN A 300 -1.79 -20.16 35.39
C GLN A 300 -1.40 -18.87 36.12
N GLU A 301 -0.91 -17.89 35.37
CA GLU A 301 -0.47 -16.59 35.89
C GLU A 301 -1.62 -15.56 35.96
N ASN A 302 -2.85 -15.97 35.59
CA ASN A 302 -4.04 -15.10 35.56
C ASN A 302 -3.83 -13.82 34.72
N LEU A 303 -3.21 -13.96 33.56
CA LEU A 303 -2.97 -12.88 32.59
C LEU A 303 -4.06 -12.89 31.50
N PRO A 304 -4.57 -11.72 31.09
CA PRO A 304 -5.58 -11.64 30.03
C PRO A 304 -4.99 -12.06 28.69
N LEU A 305 -5.77 -12.82 27.92
CA LEU A 305 -5.43 -13.28 26.58
C LEU A 305 -6.74 -13.52 25.82
N ASP A 306 -6.94 -12.84 24.71
CA ASP A 306 -8.14 -12.93 23.88
C ASP A 306 -7.83 -13.55 22.50
N GLY A 307 -6.58 -13.44 22.04
CA GLY A 307 -6.14 -13.94 20.74
C GLY A 307 -4.79 -14.64 20.78
N VAL A 308 -4.68 -15.80 20.15
CA VAL A 308 -3.41 -16.54 19.96
C VAL A 308 -3.11 -16.66 18.48
N TRP A 309 -1.88 -16.35 18.12
CA TRP A 309 -1.45 -16.26 16.74
C TRP A 309 -0.39 -17.30 16.47
N ILE A 310 -0.50 -17.95 15.31
CA ILE A 310 0.50 -18.88 14.83
C ILE A 310 0.95 -18.38 13.46
N ASP A 311 2.24 -18.10 13.36
CA ASP A 311 2.92 -17.66 12.14
C ASP A 311 3.11 -18.84 11.16
N ILE A 312 3.80 -18.65 10.06
CA ILE A 312 3.94 -19.60 8.93
C ILE A 312 4.46 -20.99 9.34
N ASP A 313 5.01 -21.12 10.55
CA ASP A 313 5.53 -22.37 11.11
C ASP A 313 4.51 -23.51 11.13
N TYR A 314 3.21 -23.21 11.19
CA TYR A 314 2.15 -24.23 11.23
C TYR A 314 1.95 -24.95 9.89
N MET A 315 2.36 -24.33 8.80
CA MET A 315 2.13 -24.81 7.43
C MET A 315 3.12 -25.92 7.06
N ASP A 316 2.69 -26.87 6.22
CA ASP A 316 3.63 -27.83 5.60
C ASP A 316 4.50 -27.06 4.60
N SER A 317 5.80 -26.96 4.90
CA SER A 317 6.78 -26.31 4.02
C SER A 317 6.35 -24.90 3.59
N PHE A 318 5.71 -24.15 4.51
CA PHE A 318 5.20 -22.78 4.28
C PHE A 318 4.11 -22.66 3.20
N LYS A 319 3.45 -23.76 2.82
CA LYS A 319 2.34 -23.74 1.84
C LYS A 319 1.05 -23.32 2.55
N ASP A 320 0.39 -22.27 2.07
CA ASP A 320 -0.91 -21.85 2.63
C ASP A 320 -1.93 -23.01 2.69
N PHE A 321 -2.91 -22.90 3.58
CA PHE A 321 -4.00 -23.89 3.67
C PHE A 321 -3.54 -25.34 3.90
N THR A 322 -2.35 -25.54 4.48
CA THR A 322 -1.80 -26.84 4.89
C THR A 322 -1.36 -26.83 6.35
N TYR A 323 -1.00 -28.01 6.86
CA TYR A 323 -0.53 -28.22 8.23
C TYR A 323 0.69 -29.13 8.23
N ASP A 324 1.74 -28.76 8.96
CA ASP A 324 2.90 -29.63 9.19
C ASP A 324 2.48 -30.76 10.15
N GLU A 325 2.17 -31.94 9.64
CA GLU A 325 1.67 -33.06 10.46
C GLU A 325 2.70 -33.60 11.48
N ALA A 326 3.98 -33.22 11.41
CA ALA A 326 4.98 -33.60 12.40
C ALA A 326 5.05 -32.61 13.57
N ARG A 327 5.03 -31.30 13.29
CA ARG A 327 5.21 -30.22 14.28
C ARG A 327 3.89 -29.58 14.71
N PHE A 328 2.96 -29.45 13.78
CA PHE A 328 1.65 -28.83 13.95
C PHE A 328 0.52 -29.70 13.36
N PRO A 329 0.29 -30.93 13.89
CA PRO A 329 -0.77 -31.79 13.38
C PRO A 329 -2.12 -31.08 13.34
N GLN A 330 -2.86 -31.15 12.23
CA GLN A 330 -4.13 -30.45 12.06
C GLN A 330 -5.09 -30.72 13.23
N ALA A 331 -5.15 -31.99 13.67
CA ALA A 331 -5.99 -32.42 14.78
C ALA A 331 -5.65 -31.70 16.11
N ARG A 332 -4.37 -31.39 16.35
CA ARG A 332 -3.93 -30.67 17.55
C ARG A 332 -4.19 -29.18 17.45
N ILE A 333 -4.01 -28.58 16.27
CA ILE A 333 -4.39 -27.17 16.05
C ILE A 333 -5.90 -27.01 16.26
N ARG A 334 -6.73 -27.91 15.70
CA ARG A 334 -8.19 -27.94 15.92
C ARG A 334 -8.53 -28.11 17.40
N ALA A 335 -7.83 -28.98 18.12
CA ALA A 335 -8.04 -29.16 19.56
C ALA A 335 -7.71 -27.90 20.35
N LEU A 336 -6.60 -27.22 20.04
CA LEU A 336 -6.25 -25.93 20.65
C LEU A 336 -7.28 -24.85 20.31
N ALA A 337 -7.72 -24.73 19.06
CA ALA A 337 -8.76 -23.78 18.66
C ALA A 337 -10.07 -24.02 19.41
N SER A 338 -10.45 -25.28 19.60
CA SER A 338 -11.63 -25.67 20.37
C SER A 338 -11.50 -25.31 21.86
N ASP A 339 -10.32 -25.54 22.46
CA ASP A 339 -10.04 -25.12 23.83
C ASP A 339 -10.06 -23.58 23.98
N LEU A 340 -9.50 -22.84 23.04
CA LEU A 340 -9.60 -21.38 23.00
C LEU A 340 -11.06 -20.93 22.92
N ALA A 341 -11.86 -21.53 22.03
CA ALA A 341 -13.28 -21.21 21.88
C ALA A 341 -14.05 -21.44 23.19
N ALA A 342 -13.80 -22.55 23.88
CA ALA A 342 -14.43 -22.87 25.17
C ALA A 342 -14.10 -21.85 26.28
N HIS A 343 -13.03 -21.07 26.11
CA HIS A 343 -12.60 -20.02 27.02
C HIS A 343 -12.82 -18.60 26.47
N ASN A 344 -13.66 -18.44 25.43
CA ASN A 344 -13.95 -17.16 24.75
C ASN A 344 -12.71 -16.49 24.12
N GLN A 345 -11.77 -17.30 23.64
CA GLN A 345 -10.56 -16.85 22.96
C GLN A 345 -10.61 -17.23 21.48
N SER A 346 -9.86 -16.49 20.67
CA SER A 346 -9.77 -16.69 19.21
C SER A 346 -8.38 -17.10 18.77
N MET A 347 -8.30 -17.80 17.64
CA MET A 347 -7.06 -18.13 16.97
C MET A 347 -6.89 -17.25 15.72
N VAL A 348 -5.66 -16.79 15.47
CA VAL A 348 -5.30 -16.07 14.25
C VAL A 348 -4.20 -16.85 13.55
N LEU A 349 -4.40 -17.16 12.27
CA LEU A 349 -3.41 -17.84 11.43
C LEU A 349 -2.96 -16.89 10.34
N ILE A 350 -1.65 -16.80 10.12
CA ILE A 350 -1.10 -16.05 9.00
C ILE A 350 -1.43 -16.76 7.68
N ILE A 351 -1.62 -15.98 6.62
CA ILE A 351 -1.79 -16.44 5.25
C ILE A 351 -1.00 -15.47 4.38
N ASP A 352 -0.20 -16.00 3.46
CA ASP A 352 0.53 -15.19 2.49
C ASP A 352 -0.16 -15.29 1.11
N PRO A 353 0.04 -14.34 0.19
CA PRO A 353 -0.56 -14.42 -1.14
C PRO A 353 0.18 -15.39 -2.08
N GLY A 354 1.43 -15.76 -1.78
CA GLY A 354 2.25 -16.54 -2.70
C GLY A 354 1.89 -18.03 -2.72
N ILE A 355 1.16 -18.48 -3.73
CA ILE A 355 0.78 -19.90 -3.90
C ILE A 355 1.90 -20.68 -4.60
N PRO A 356 2.51 -21.70 -3.98
CA PRO A 356 3.64 -22.41 -4.54
C PRO A 356 3.31 -23.18 -5.83
N ILE A 357 4.28 -23.21 -6.74
CA ILE A 357 4.20 -23.97 -7.98
C ILE A 357 4.41 -25.45 -7.65
N ALA A 358 3.32 -26.16 -7.35
CA ALA A 358 3.35 -27.54 -6.88
C ALA A 358 2.17 -28.34 -7.46
N PRO A 359 2.35 -29.07 -8.57
CA PRO A 359 1.31 -29.95 -9.10
C PRO A 359 0.85 -30.98 -8.07
N GLY A 360 -0.46 -31.16 -7.90
CA GLY A 360 -1.06 -32.03 -6.88
C GLY A 360 -1.35 -31.33 -5.54
N TYR A 361 -0.92 -30.08 -5.37
CA TYR A 361 -1.32 -29.22 -4.26
C TYR A 361 -2.56 -28.41 -4.67
N GLU A 362 -3.68 -28.65 -3.98
CA GLU A 362 -5.00 -28.23 -4.44
C GLU A 362 -5.13 -26.71 -4.74
N PRO A 363 -4.69 -25.78 -3.87
CA PRO A 363 -4.73 -24.35 -4.18
C PRO A 363 -3.98 -23.96 -5.45
N TYR A 364 -2.87 -24.65 -5.77
CA TYR A 364 -2.18 -24.48 -7.05
C TYR A 364 -2.99 -25.04 -8.21
N ASP A 365 -3.45 -26.29 -8.11
CA ASP A 365 -4.17 -26.96 -9.20
C ASP A 365 -5.49 -26.26 -9.54
N THR A 366 -6.26 -25.84 -8.53
CA THR A 366 -7.53 -25.13 -8.73
C THR A 366 -7.30 -23.69 -9.18
N GLY A 367 -6.27 -23.00 -8.64
CA GLY A 367 -5.89 -21.67 -9.09
C GLY A 367 -5.47 -21.64 -10.57
N MET A 368 -4.70 -22.63 -11.02
CA MET A 368 -4.33 -22.80 -12.43
C MET A 368 -5.55 -23.09 -13.31
N LYS A 369 -6.44 -23.97 -12.86
CA LYS A 369 -7.66 -24.36 -13.58
C LYS A 369 -8.63 -23.19 -13.75
N GLU A 370 -8.76 -22.34 -12.73
CA GLU A 370 -9.70 -21.21 -12.70
C GLU A 370 -9.10 -19.89 -13.19
N ASP A 371 -7.81 -19.93 -13.55
CA ASP A 371 -7.09 -18.79 -14.13
C ASP A 371 -7.14 -17.56 -13.20
N VAL A 372 -6.72 -17.76 -11.95
CA VAL A 372 -6.81 -16.76 -10.86
C VAL A 372 -5.51 -16.01 -10.60
N PHE A 373 -4.39 -16.37 -11.26
CA PHE A 373 -3.09 -15.77 -11.01
C PHE A 373 -2.82 -14.54 -11.89
N ILE A 374 -2.03 -13.59 -11.38
CA ILE A 374 -1.47 -12.47 -12.15
C ILE A 374 -0.63 -13.01 -13.30
N LYS A 375 -0.64 -12.33 -14.45
CA LYS A 375 0.02 -12.81 -15.68
C LYS A 375 1.14 -11.90 -16.16
N THR A 376 2.05 -12.49 -16.93
CA THR A 376 2.96 -11.77 -17.82
C THR A 376 2.20 -11.25 -19.05
N LEU A 377 2.82 -10.37 -19.83
CA LEU A 377 2.26 -9.92 -21.12
C LEU A 377 2.01 -11.05 -22.14
N THR A 378 2.66 -12.20 -21.96
CA THR A 378 2.46 -13.40 -22.78
C THR A 378 1.29 -14.27 -22.32
N GLY A 379 0.58 -13.86 -21.26
CA GLY A 379 -0.61 -14.55 -20.75
C GLY A 379 -0.34 -15.73 -19.80
N LYS A 380 0.93 -15.99 -19.46
CA LYS A 380 1.32 -17.01 -18.47
C LYS A 380 1.29 -16.42 -17.05
N PRO A 381 1.02 -17.22 -16.00
CA PRO A 381 1.19 -16.75 -14.63
C PRO A 381 2.60 -16.18 -14.40
N ILE A 382 2.67 -15.08 -13.64
CA ILE A 382 3.95 -14.48 -13.27
C ILE A 382 4.58 -15.25 -12.11
N GLU A 383 5.80 -15.73 -12.32
CA GLU A 383 6.57 -16.44 -11.32
C GLU A 383 7.33 -15.47 -10.41
N GLY A 384 7.08 -15.59 -9.10
CA GLY A 384 7.86 -14.96 -8.04
C GLY A 384 8.38 -15.99 -7.04
N ARG A 385 8.85 -15.50 -5.89
CA ARG A 385 9.43 -16.32 -4.82
C ARG A 385 9.15 -15.71 -3.46
N VAL A 386 8.65 -16.52 -2.53
CA VAL A 386 8.44 -16.17 -1.12
C VAL A 386 8.78 -17.39 -0.24
N TRP A 387 8.20 -17.53 0.95
CA TRP A 387 8.51 -18.57 1.92
C TRP A 387 8.48 -20.02 1.39
N PRO A 388 7.46 -20.48 0.66
CA PRO A 388 7.44 -21.84 0.11
C PRO A 388 8.30 -22.04 -1.15
N GLY A 389 9.12 -21.06 -1.54
CA GLY A 389 9.93 -21.11 -2.77
C GLY A 389 9.24 -20.45 -3.95
N GLN A 390 9.27 -21.06 -5.14
CA GLN A 390 8.64 -20.51 -6.36
C GLN A 390 7.12 -20.45 -6.22
N THR A 391 6.53 -19.29 -6.53
CA THR A 391 5.11 -19.02 -6.31
C THR A 391 4.45 -18.27 -7.46
N TYR A 392 3.13 -18.41 -7.56
CA TYR A 392 2.24 -17.53 -8.31
C TYR A 392 1.38 -16.71 -7.35
N PHE A 393 0.95 -15.53 -7.80
CA PHE A 393 0.24 -14.55 -6.98
C PHE A 393 -1.21 -14.43 -7.46
N PRO A 394 -2.22 -14.68 -6.60
CA PRO A 394 -3.62 -14.46 -6.94
C PRO A 394 -3.87 -13.02 -7.38
N ASP A 395 -4.65 -12.87 -8.45
CA ASP A 395 -5.10 -11.60 -8.99
C ASP A 395 -6.37 -11.14 -8.27
N PHE A 396 -6.22 -10.42 -7.16
CA PHE A 396 -7.36 -9.89 -6.42
C PHE A 396 -8.11 -8.75 -7.13
N MET A 397 -7.59 -8.23 -8.25
CA MET A 397 -8.34 -7.32 -9.14
C MET A 397 -9.37 -8.09 -9.99
N ASN A 398 -9.25 -9.42 -10.07
CA ASN A 398 -10.27 -10.29 -10.63
C ASN A 398 -11.30 -10.68 -9.56
N THR A 399 -12.27 -9.79 -9.32
CA THR A 399 -13.19 -9.85 -8.17
C THR A 399 -14.23 -10.98 -8.20
N ASN A 400 -14.31 -11.73 -9.30
CA ASN A 400 -15.22 -12.87 -9.41
C ASN A 400 -14.50 -14.19 -9.10
N GLU A 401 -13.68 -14.69 -10.03
CA GLU A 401 -13.10 -16.03 -9.88
C GLU A 401 -12.07 -16.09 -8.75
N THR A 402 -11.18 -15.09 -8.63
CA THR A 402 -10.15 -15.10 -7.59
C THR A 402 -10.75 -14.97 -6.19
N TRP A 403 -11.79 -14.14 -6.03
CA TRP A 403 -12.46 -13.99 -4.73
C TRP A 403 -13.22 -15.26 -4.35
N ALA A 404 -13.86 -15.94 -5.32
CA ALA A 404 -14.51 -17.22 -5.09
C ALA A 404 -13.50 -18.32 -4.74
N PHE A 405 -12.34 -18.35 -5.42
CA PHE A 405 -11.21 -19.22 -5.07
C PHE A 405 -10.74 -18.97 -3.63
N TRP A 406 -10.46 -17.72 -3.29
CA TRP A 406 -10.01 -17.32 -1.96
C TRP A 406 -11.02 -17.70 -0.87
N GLN A 407 -12.31 -17.44 -1.12
CA GLN A 407 -13.38 -17.81 -0.21
C GLN A 407 -13.42 -19.31 0.07
N ARG A 408 -13.22 -20.16 -0.95
CA ARG A 408 -13.20 -21.62 -0.76
C ARG A 408 -12.01 -22.07 0.08
N GLN A 409 -10.85 -21.46 -0.11
CA GLN A 409 -9.67 -21.76 0.70
C GLN A 409 -9.88 -21.37 2.17
N LEU A 410 -10.43 -20.18 2.44
CA LEU A 410 -10.80 -19.76 3.79
C LEU A 410 -11.89 -20.64 4.42
N ALA A 411 -12.88 -21.07 3.62
CA ALA A 411 -13.92 -21.98 4.06
C ALA A 411 -13.35 -23.33 4.50
N LYS A 412 -12.38 -23.84 3.74
CA LYS A 412 -11.67 -25.09 4.04
C LYS A 412 -10.88 -24.97 5.35
N THR A 413 -10.08 -23.92 5.54
CA THR A 413 -9.37 -23.68 6.82
C THR A 413 -10.32 -23.60 8.01
N ARG A 414 -11.48 -22.94 7.85
CA ARG A 414 -12.51 -22.88 8.90
C ARG A 414 -13.09 -24.25 9.20
N ALA A 415 -13.40 -25.06 8.18
CA ALA A 415 -13.85 -26.44 8.36
C ALA A 415 -12.77 -27.32 9.01
N ASP A 416 -11.50 -27.08 8.68
CA ASP A 416 -10.36 -27.83 9.18
C ASP A 416 -10.04 -27.54 10.64
N ILE A 417 -10.25 -26.32 11.14
CA ILE A 417 -9.80 -25.93 12.49
C ILE A 417 -10.93 -25.48 13.41
N GLY A 418 -11.90 -24.75 12.89
CA GLY A 418 -13.04 -24.26 13.67
C GLY A 418 -13.43 -22.82 13.37
N ASP A 419 -14.51 -22.42 14.03
CA ASP A 419 -15.23 -21.18 13.73
C ASP A 419 -14.63 -19.91 14.34
N ASN A 420 -13.73 -20.06 15.33
CA ASN A 420 -13.01 -18.98 16.02
C ASN A 420 -11.60 -18.74 15.44
N VAL A 421 -11.37 -19.14 14.18
CA VAL A 421 -10.11 -18.92 13.47
C VAL A 421 -10.27 -17.79 12.46
N TYR A 422 -9.31 -16.86 12.47
CA TYR A 422 -9.33 -15.66 11.63
C TYR A 422 -8.00 -15.45 10.91
N PRO A 423 -8.01 -14.84 9.71
CA PRO A 423 -6.81 -14.65 8.91
C PRO A 423 -6.01 -13.40 9.31
N TRP A 424 -4.69 -13.53 9.31
CA TRP A 424 -3.73 -12.43 9.19
C TRP A 424 -3.11 -12.54 7.80
N ILE A 425 -3.45 -11.61 6.90
CA ILE A 425 -2.87 -11.55 5.55
C ILE A 425 -1.57 -10.73 5.58
N ASP A 426 -0.45 -11.34 5.22
CA ASP A 426 0.88 -10.72 5.24
C ASP A 426 1.57 -10.83 3.87
N MET A 427 2.76 -10.25 3.72
CA MET A 427 3.58 -10.34 2.50
C MET A 427 2.89 -9.77 1.25
N ASN A 428 1.92 -8.89 1.43
CA ASN A 428 0.93 -8.50 0.42
C ASN A 428 1.11 -7.09 -0.17
N GLU A 429 2.35 -6.62 -0.28
CA GLU A 429 2.65 -5.41 -1.06
C GLU A 429 2.35 -5.51 -2.57
N PRO A 430 2.56 -6.63 -3.30
CA PRO A 430 3.03 -7.97 -2.93
C PRO A 430 4.56 -8.07 -2.76
N SER A 431 5.02 -8.72 -1.69
CA SER A 431 6.44 -8.99 -1.49
C SER A 431 6.92 -10.10 -2.40
N ASN A 432 8.15 -9.95 -2.90
CA ASN A 432 8.84 -10.95 -3.70
C ASN A 432 10.31 -10.95 -3.29
N PHE A 433 10.90 -12.13 -3.10
CA PHE A 433 12.30 -12.26 -2.73
C PHE A 433 13.25 -12.06 -3.91
N CYS A 434 12.72 -11.97 -5.14
CA CYS A 434 13.43 -11.47 -6.31
C CYS A 434 13.04 -10.03 -6.64
N ASN A 435 13.85 -9.37 -7.49
CA ASN A 435 13.44 -8.14 -8.14
C ASN A 435 12.78 -8.48 -9.49
N GLY A 436 11.47 -8.30 -9.58
CA GLY A 436 10.70 -8.66 -10.78
C GLY A 436 10.48 -10.17 -10.93
N PRO A 437 10.51 -10.73 -12.15
CA PRO A 437 10.25 -12.15 -12.35
C PRO A 437 11.39 -12.98 -11.75
N CYS A 438 11.10 -14.12 -11.11
CA CYS A 438 12.13 -14.99 -10.54
C CYS A 438 12.70 -16.01 -11.54
N THR A 439 13.44 -15.55 -12.56
CA THR A 439 14.17 -16.45 -13.47
C THR A 439 15.62 -16.66 -12.98
N LYS A 440 16.32 -17.70 -13.47
CA LYS A 440 17.72 -18.01 -13.05
C LYS A 440 18.69 -16.82 -13.22
N ASP A 441 18.35 -15.87 -14.10
CA ASP A 441 19.16 -14.69 -14.42
C ASP A 441 18.75 -13.42 -13.62
N SER A 442 17.73 -13.52 -12.77
CA SER A 442 17.16 -12.35 -12.09
C SER A 442 18.00 -11.88 -10.89
N PRO A 443 18.21 -10.57 -10.70
CA PRO A 443 18.85 -10.03 -9.50
C PRO A 443 18.09 -10.42 -8.23
N GLY A 444 18.79 -11.03 -7.26
CA GLY A 444 18.18 -11.57 -6.04
C GLY A 444 17.77 -13.05 -6.13
N PHE A 445 17.89 -13.68 -7.30
CA PHE A 445 17.73 -15.12 -7.44
C PHE A 445 18.79 -15.86 -6.60
N ASN A 446 18.36 -16.49 -5.52
CA ASN A 446 19.22 -17.32 -4.68
C ASN A 446 18.74 -18.78 -4.76
N PRO A 447 19.43 -19.67 -5.50
CA PRO A 447 19.08 -21.09 -5.57
C PRO A 447 19.30 -21.82 -4.24
N ALA A 448 20.01 -21.20 -3.28
CA ALA A 448 20.12 -21.73 -1.93
C ALA A 448 18.84 -21.55 -1.10
N LEU A 449 17.94 -20.62 -1.45
CA LEU A 449 16.62 -20.54 -0.80
C LEU A 449 15.75 -21.76 -1.12
N ASP A 450 15.86 -22.37 -2.30
CA ASP A 450 15.16 -23.64 -2.61
C ASP A 450 15.75 -24.82 -1.81
N LYS A 451 17.05 -24.77 -1.52
CA LYS A 451 17.74 -25.72 -0.64
C LYS A 451 17.54 -25.43 0.85
N GLU A 452 17.35 -24.19 1.24
CA GLU A 452 17.11 -23.78 2.63
C GLU A 452 15.63 -23.89 2.99
N VAL A 453 14.69 -23.84 2.06
CA VAL A 453 13.28 -24.23 2.33
C VAL A 453 13.16 -25.76 2.48
N SER A 454 14.09 -26.53 1.90
CA SER A 454 14.24 -27.97 2.18
C SER A 454 15.22 -28.31 3.33
N ALA A 455 16.09 -27.37 3.75
CA ALA A 455 17.12 -27.60 4.79
C ALA A 455 16.97 -26.76 6.07
N ASN A 456 16.10 -25.75 6.12
CA ASN A 456 15.70 -25.02 7.33
C ASN A 456 14.45 -25.64 7.96
N ALA A 457 14.46 -26.97 8.02
CA ALA A 457 14.23 -27.63 9.30
C ALA A 457 15.27 -27.09 10.32
N TYR A 458 15.05 -25.89 10.85
CA TYR A 458 15.67 -25.53 12.12
C TYR A 458 15.12 -26.54 13.13
N LEU A 459 16.02 -27.45 13.55
CA LEU A 459 15.85 -28.55 14.51
C LEU A 459 15.56 -29.94 13.95
N THR A 460 16.39 -30.47 13.04
CA THR A 460 16.68 -31.92 13.03
C THR A 460 18.16 -32.20 12.82
N ASN A 461 18.89 -32.41 13.92
CA ASN A 461 20.18 -33.09 13.86
C ASN A 461 19.95 -34.61 13.81
N SER A 462 20.19 -35.23 12.65
CA SER A 462 20.76 -36.58 12.55
C SER A 462 21.51 -36.76 11.23
N PRO A 463 22.74 -37.33 11.18
CA PRO A 463 23.60 -37.27 10.00
C PRO A 463 23.35 -38.30 8.87
N GLU A 464 22.33 -39.15 8.90
CA GLU A 464 22.34 -40.39 8.08
C GLU A 464 21.49 -40.42 6.79
N ASP A 465 20.64 -39.43 6.48
CA ASP A 465 19.71 -39.54 5.31
C ASP A 465 20.08 -38.73 4.05
N ARG A 466 21.37 -38.41 3.83
CA ARG A 466 21.79 -37.48 2.74
C ARG A 466 21.85 -38.05 1.31
N ASP A 467 21.54 -39.32 1.06
CA ASP A 467 21.98 -39.98 -0.19
C ASP A 467 20.87 -40.50 -1.14
N LYS A 468 19.62 -40.04 -1.04
CA LYS A 468 18.55 -40.51 -1.95
C LYS A 468 17.82 -39.49 -2.84
N ASP A 469 18.02 -38.18 -2.68
CA ASP A 469 17.22 -37.18 -3.41
C ASP A 469 17.84 -36.62 -4.72
N ILE A 470 18.83 -37.31 -5.29
CA ILE A 470 19.53 -36.83 -6.50
C ILE A 470 18.82 -37.20 -7.83
N ARG A 471 17.68 -37.91 -7.82
CA ARG A 471 17.10 -38.44 -9.07
C ARG A 471 15.79 -37.83 -9.57
N ILE A 472 15.24 -36.80 -8.92
CA ILE A 472 14.00 -36.12 -9.38
C ILE A 472 14.27 -34.68 -9.88
N ALA A 473 15.46 -34.13 -9.64
CA ALA A 473 15.82 -32.77 -10.06
C ALA A 473 16.15 -32.62 -11.57
N SER A 474 16.31 -33.71 -12.31
CA SER A 474 16.78 -33.66 -13.71
C SER A 474 15.67 -33.61 -14.77
N GLU A 475 14.39 -33.72 -14.40
CA GLU A 475 13.27 -33.64 -15.37
C GLU A 475 12.58 -32.27 -15.44
N ILE A 476 12.80 -31.38 -14.46
CA ILE A 476 12.25 -30.02 -14.46
C ILE A 476 13.09 -29.05 -15.32
N GLU A 477 14.35 -29.38 -15.60
CA GLU A 477 15.28 -28.49 -16.31
C GLU A 477 14.96 -28.29 -17.80
N HIS A 478 14.06 -29.10 -18.38
CA HIS A 478 13.68 -28.98 -19.79
C HIS A 478 12.46 -28.10 -20.10
N LEU A 479 11.74 -27.59 -19.09
CA LEU A 479 10.57 -26.71 -19.29
C LEU A 479 10.86 -25.21 -19.07
N ALA A 480 12.06 -24.85 -18.57
CA ALA A 480 12.42 -23.46 -18.24
C ALA A 480 12.96 -22.62 -19.41
N LYS A 481 12.89 -23.10 -20.66
CA LYS A 481 13.37 -22.33 -21.83
C LYS A 481 12.22 -21.69 -22.59
N ARG A 482 12.21 -20.35 -22.55
CA ARG A 482 11.34 -19.37 -23.24
C ARG A 482 10.15 -18.87 -22.41
N GLN A 483 10.48 -17.99 -21.47
CA GLN A 483 9.63 -16.86 -21.16
C GLN A 483 10.45 -15.62 -21.54
N GLU A 484 10.11 -14.99 -22.66
CA GLU A 484 10.67 -13.68 -23.01
C GLU A 484 10.25 -12.73 -21.89
N ALA A 485 11.21 -12.33 -21.05
CA ALA A 485 11.04 -11.19 -20.16
C ALA A 485 10.75 -9.99 -21.07
N ALA A 486 9.50 -9.54 -21.11
CA ALA A 486 9.19 -8.26 -21.72
C ALA A 486 10.08 -7.20 -21.04
N ALA A 487 10.64 -6.28 -21.83
CA ALA A 487 11.58 -5.28 -21.34
C ALA A 487 11.01 -4.52 -20.12
N PRO A 488 11.85 -4.11 -19.16
CA PRO A 488 11.43 -3.26 -18.04
C PRO A 488 10.72 -1.99 -18.55
N ILE A 489 9.79 -1.43 -17.79
CA ILE A 489 9.17 -0.16 -18.18
C ILE A 489 10.25 0.92 -17.97
N ASN A 490 10.72 1.51 -19.07
CA ASN A 490 11.78 2.51 -19.02
C ASN A 490 11.22 3.89 -18.64
N LEU A 491 10.76 4.03 -17.40
CA LEU A 491 10.28 5.30 -16.85
C LEU A 491 11.43 6.31 -16.80
N LYS A 492 11.26 7.46 -17.46
CA LYS A 492 12.30 8.50 -17.43
C LYS A 492 12.36 9.26 -16.10
N TYR A 493 11.26 9.29 -15.35
CA TYR A 493 11.25 9.79 -13.98
C TYR A 493 11.30 8.62 -13.00
N ALA A 494 12.43 8.49 -12.29
CA ALA A 494 12.57 7.52 -11.21
C ALA A 494 12.13 8.15 -9.87
N ILE A 495 11.04 7.63 -9.31
CA ILE A 495 10.62 7.97 -7.93
C ILE A 495 11.71 7.58 -6.94
N ASN A 496 11.68 8.13 -5.73
CA ASN A 496 12.69 7.83 -4.70
C ASN A 496 12.43 6.51 -3.96
N ASN A 497 12.17 5.42 -4.70
CA ASN A 497 11.92 4.09 -4.15
C ASN A 497 13.13 3.64 -3.31
N ALA A 498 12.87 3.07 -2.13
CA ALA A 498 13.87 2.66 -1.14
C ALA A 498 14.87 3.76 -0.74
N GLY A 499 14.49 5.04 -0.88
CA GLY A 499 15.35 6.19 -0.54
C GLY A 499 16.53 6.42 -1.50
N ARG A 500 16.65 5.61 -2.56
CA ARG A 500 17.82 5.58 -3.46
C ARG A 500 17.47 5.41 -4.93
N GLN A 501 16.23 5.74 -5.29
CA GLN A 501 15.67 5.55 -6.64
C GLN A 501 15.87 4.12 -7.16
N ALA A 502 15.58 3.14 -6.31
CA ALA A 502 15.55 1.74 -6.70
C ALA A 502 14.56 1.50 -7.87
N PRO A 503 14.79 0.48 -8.73
CA PRO A 503 13.80 0.00 -9.69
C PRO A 503 12.44 -0.26 -9.02
N LEU A 504 11.32 -0.13 -9.73
CA LEU A 504 10.00 -0.33 -9.12
C LEU A 504 9.73 -1.80 -8.79
N ASP A 505 10.35 -2.71 -9.53
CA ASP A 505 10.30 -4.14 -9.30
C ASP A 505 11.19 -4.64 -8.14
N GLU A 506 11.89 -3.74 -7.44
CA GLU A 506 12.66 -4.10 -6.25
C GLU A 506 11.75 -4.71 -5.17
N LYS A 507 12.02 -5.97 -4.83
CA LYS A 507 11.24 -6.78 -3.88
C LYS A 507 9.75 -6.92 -4.20
N THR A 508 9.36 -6.84 -5.47
CA THR A 508 7.99 -7.09 -5.92
C THR A 508 8.00 -7.78 -7.29
N LEU A 509 6.83 -8.01 -7.85
CA LEU A 509 6.61 -8.57 -9.17
C LEU A 509 7.03 -7.61 -10.29
N ALA A 510 7.16 -8.15 -11.50
CA ALA A 510 7.57 -7.38 -12.67
C ALA A 510 6.60 -6.24 -12.97
N GLU A 511 7.13 -5.07 -13.34
CA GLU A 511 6.36 -3.87 -13.70
C GLU A 511 5.35 -4.11 -14.85
N ASN A 512 5.70 -5.00 -15.78
CA ASN A 512 4.85 -5.32 -16.93
C ASN A 512 3.83 -6.43 -16.67
N ALA A 513 3.68 -6.87 -15.43
CA ALA A 513 2.63 -7.82 -15.06
C ALA A 513 1.25 -7.19 -15.30
N VAL A 514 0.29 -8.04 -15.66
CA VAL A 514 -1.08 -7.65 -16.01
C VAL A 514 -2.09 -8.51 -15.28
N HIS A 515 -3.16 -7.84 -14.88
CA HIS A 515 -4.35 -8.47 -14.34
C HIS A 515 -5.20 -9.05 -15.47
N LYS A 516 -6.06 -10.01 -15.15
CA LYS A 516 -6.98 -10.65 -16.11
C LYS A 516 -7.91 -9.65 -16.80
N ASN A 517 -8.28 -8.58 -16.10
CA ASN A 517 -9.10 -7.49 -16.60
C ASN A 517 -8.34 -6.46 -17.48
N GLY A 518 -7.05 -6.69 -17.75
CA GLY A 518 -6.20 -5.85 -18.59
C GLY A 518 -5.54 -4.67 -17.89
N LEU A 519 -5.79 -4.46 -16.58
CA LEU A 519 -5.06 -3.48 -15.79
C LEU A 519 -3.59 -3.89 -15.63
N ARG A 520 -2.70 -2.90 -15.58
CA ARG A 520 -1.27 -3.12 -15.33
C ARG A 520 -1.01 -3.16 -13.83
N LEU A 521 -0.05 -3.99 -13.43
CA LEU A 521 0.40 -4.02 -12.05
C LEU A 521 1.02 -2.68 -11.65
N THR A 522 1.73 -1.97 -12.54
CA THR A 522 2.29 -0.64 -12.18
C THR A 522 1.24 0.38 -11.73
N ASP A 523 0.05 0.34 -12.34
CA ASP A 523 -1.06 1.22 -11.97
C ASP A 523 -1.70 0.83 -10.63
N THR A 524 -1.65 -0.46 -10.29
CA THR A 524 -2.46 -1.10 -9.22
C THR A 524 -1.63 -1.72 -8.11
N HIS A 525 -0.31 -1.66 -8.17
CA HIS A 525 0.64 -2.26 -7.22
C HIS A 525 0.31 -1.85 -5.79
N ASN A 526 0.13 -0.55 -5.55
CA ASN A 526 -0.28 0.01 -4.25
C ASN A 526 -1.68 -0.44 -3.79
N LEU A 527 -2.46 -1.14 -4.61
CA LEU A 527 -3.79 -1.67 -4.30
C LEU A 527 -3.78 -3.19 -4.03
N TYR A 528 -2.67 -3.91 -4.17
CA TYR A 528 -2.67 -5.37 -4.07
C TYR A 528 -3.19 -5.86 -2.71
N GLY A 529 -2.54 -5.49 -1.60
CA GLY A 529 -3.01 -5.84 -0.25
C GLY A 529 -4.34 -5.19 0.13
N HIS A 530 -4.70 -4.06 -0.50
CA HIS A 530 -6.04 -3.48 -0.34
C HIS A 530 -7.12 -4.39 -0.94
N MET A 531 -6.89 -4.94 -2.13
CA MET A 531 -7.83 -5.84 -2.80
C MET A 531 -7.90 -7.22 -2.16
N GLU A 532 -6.77 -7.74 -1.67
CA GLU A 532 -6.76 -8.97 -0.86
C GLU A 532 -7.56 -8.79 0.45
N ALA A 533 -7.40 -7.66 1.13
CA ALA A 533 -8.19 -7.31 2.30
C ALA A 533 -9.69 -7.27 1.99
N MET A 534 -10.08 -6.69 0.86
CA MET A 534 -11.47 -6.68 0.39
C MET A 534 -11.99 -8.09 0.11
N ALA A 535 -11.21 -8.91 -0.60
CA ALA A 535 -11.57 -10.30 -0.92
C ALA A 535 -11.74 -11.15 0.36
N THR A 536 -10.84 -10.98 1.32
CA THR A 536 -10.87 -11.65 2.62
C THR A 536 -12.08 -11.21 3.44
N HIS A 537 -12.36 -9.90 3.50
CA HIS A 537 -13.52 -9.35 4.21
C HIS A 537 -14.84 -9.84 3.61
N HIS A 538 -14.95 -9.80 2.28
CA HIS A 538 -16.11 -10.32 1.56
C HIS A 538 -16.32 -11.81 1.87
N SER A 539 -15.24 -12.60 1.81
CA SER A 539 -15.27 -14.03 2.10
C SER A 539 -15.75 -14.33 3.52
N LEU A 540 -15.22 -13.63 4.52
CA LEU A 540 -15.60 -13.84 5.92
C LEU A 540 -17.07 -13.47 6.19
N LEU A 541 -17.59 -12.40 5.57
CA LEU A 541 -19.01 -12.06 5.66
C LEU A 541 -19.92 -13.11 5.03
N GLN A 542 -19.51 -13.72 3.92
CA GLN A 542 -20.27 -14.81 3.29
C GLN A 542 -20.23 -16.09 4.14
N LEU A 543 -19.08 -16.39 4.74
CA LEU A 543 -18.90 -17.58 5.57
C LEU A 543 -19.59 -17.46 6.94
N ASN A 544 -19.68 -16.25 7.50
CA ASN A 544 -20.38 -16.01 8.76
C ASN A 544 -21.07 -14.63 8.78
N PRO A 545 -22.28 -14.50 8.21
CA PRO A 545 -22.94 -13.20 8.03
C PRO A 545 -23.36 -12.52 9.34
N ASN A 546 -23.41 -13.27 10.45
CA ASN A 546 -23.81 -12.76 11.75
C ASN A 546 -22.62 -12.37 12.64
N GLN A 547 -21.39 -12.50 12.17
CA GLN A 547 -20.19 -12.11 12.90
C GLN A 547 -19.42 -11.01 12.18
N ARG A 548 -18.85 -10.09 12.96
CA ARG A 548 -17.92 -9.09 12.43
C ARG A 548 -16.62 -9.80 12.04
N PRO A 549 -16.14 -9.66 10.80
CA PRO A 549 -14.84 -10.19 10.42
C PRO A 549 -13.72 -9.60 11.29
N PHE A 550 -12.74 -10.42 11.62
CA PHE A 550 -11.42 -9.97 12.03
C PHE A 550 -10.45 -10.32 10.91
N ILE A 551 -9.73 -9.31 10.44
CA ILE A 551 -8.65 -9.43 9.47
C ILE A 551 -7.58 -8.49 9.93
N LEU A 552 -6.34 -8.91 9.72
CA LEU A 552 -5.19 -8.05 9.81
C LEU A 552 -4.41 -8.06 8.51
N THR A 553 -4.06 -6.88 7.99
CA THR A 553 -3.23 -6.74 6.79
C THR A 553 -1.97 -5.94 7.06
N ARG A 554 -0.90 -6.25 6.31
CA ARG A 554 0.31 -5.44 6.25
C ARG A 554 0.19 -4.30 5.24
N SER A 555 0.14 -4.60 3.95
CA SER A 555 -0.01 -3.59 2.91
C SER A 555 -1.41 -3.00 2.88
N SER A 556 -1.49 -1.73 2.48
CA SER A 556 -2.76 -1.02 2.45
C SER A 556 -2.77 0.27 1.64
N PHE A 557 -3.99 0.72 1.32
CA PHE A 557 -4.27 1.95 0.60
C PHE A 557 -5.33 2.79 1.34
N SER A 558 -5.57 4.00 0.87
CA SER A 558 -6.70 4.82 1.31
C SER A 558 -8.01 4.03 1.13
N GLY A 559 -8.76 3.86 2.22
CA GLY A 559 -10.00 3.07 2.23
C GLY A 559 -9.86 1.65 2.78
N THR A 560 -8.67 1.03 2.86
CA THR A 560 -8.55 -0.36 3.39
C THR A 560 -9.18 -0.55 4.79
N GLY A 561 -9.19 0.49 5.61
CA GLY A 561 -9.76 0.45 6.97
C GLY A 561 -11.27 0.17 7.02
N THR A 562 -12.02 0.27 5.92
CA THR A 562 -13.44 -0.12 5.84
C THR A 562 -13.69 -1.62 5.98
N HIS A 563 -12.63 -2.42 5.81
CA HIS A 563 -12.72 -3.86 5.71
C HIS A 563 -12.05 -4.60 6.88
N LEU A 564 -11.19 -3.93 7.67
CA LEU A 564 -10.32 -4.61 8.63
C LEU A 564 -9.72 -3.73 9.73
N LEU A 565 -9.01 -4.38 10.66
CA LEU A 565 -8.03 -3.77 11.56
C LEU A 565 -6.64 -3.91 10.94
N SER A 566 -5.70 -2.97 11.13
CA SER A 566 -4.37 -3.08 10.51
C SER A 566 -3.24 -2.82 11.49
N LEU A 567 -2.13 -3.53 11.28
CA LEU A 567 -0.89 -3.42 12.03
C LEU A 567 0.00 -2.30 11.46
N SER A 568 0.83 -1.71 12.31
CA SER A 568 2.10 -1.14 11.87
C SER A 568 3.19 -2.18 12.15
N ALA A 569 3.66 -2.91 11.15
CA ALA A 569 4.59 -4.03 11.35
C ALA A 569 5.53 -4.23 10.16
N PRO A 570 6.75 -4.76 10.35
CA PRO A 570 7.46 -4.96 11.62
C PRO A 570 7.98 -3.66 12.26
N ILE A 571 8.19 -3.68 13.58
CA ILE A 571 8.84 -2.60 14.33
C ILE A 571 10.10 -3.17 14.97
N CYS A 572 11.27 -2.65 14.60
CA CYS A 572 12.52 -3.03 15.26
C CYS A 572 12.49 -2.67 16.75
N CYS A 573 12.93 -3.59 17.62
CA CYS A 573 13.12 -3.39 19.06
C CYS A 573 14.28 -2.40 19.34
N SER A 574 14.07 -1.12 19.06
CA SER A 574 15.00 -0.02 19.37
C SER A 574 14.24 1.14 20.02
N TYR A 575 14.95 2.06 20.68
CA TYR A 575 14.35 3.32 21.20
C TYR A 575 13.61 4.13 20.11
N VAL A 576 13.99 3.96 18.84
CA VAL A 576 13.30 4.54 17.68
C VAL A 576 11.98 3.81 17.41
N GLY A 577 11.96 2.48 17.52
CA GLY A 577 10.74 1.67 17.45
C GLY A 577 9.75 1.92 18.59
N ILE A 578 10.25 2.24 19.80
CA ILE A 578 9.44 2.55 20.99
C ILE A 578 8.67 3.88 20.86
N ASN A 579 9.07 4.79 19.97
CA ASN A 579 8.31 6.01 19.63
C ASN A 579 7.09 5.71 18.71
N LEU A 580 6.38 4.60 18.98
CA LEU A 580 5.18 4.11 18.28
C LEU A 580 4.05 5.13 18.23
N LEU A 581 3.96 6.03 19.21
CA LEU A 581 2.89 7.03 19.29
C LEU A 581 2.77 7.88 18.01
N ARG A 582 3.89 8.12 17.32
CA ARG A 582 3.93 8.91 16.08
C ARG A 582 3.28 8.18 14.92
N ARG A 583 3.52 6.87 14.81
CA ARG A 583 2.84 6.01 13.84
C ARG A 583 1.37 5.96 14.18
N LEU A 584 1.01 5.63 15.43
CA LEU A 584 -0.38 5.57 15.89
C LEU A 584 -1.17 6.85 15.60
N LEU A 585 -0.56 8.02 15.82
CA LEU A 585 -1.18 9.30 15.50
C LEU A 585 -1.34 9.50 13.99
N SER A 586 -0.34 9.17 13.16
CA SER A 586 -0.51 9.17 11.70
C SER A 586 -1.58 8.16 11.25
N PHE A 587 -1.66 6.98 11.88
CA PHE A 587 -2.67 5.96 11.60
C PHE A 587 -4.08 6.38 12.00
N THR A 588 -4.24 7.07 13.12
CA THR A 588 -5.55 7.59 13.56
C THR A 588 -5.95 8.87 12.81
N SER A 589 -5.01 9.75 12.48
CA SER A 589 -5.28 11.02 11.78
C SER A 589 -5.29 10.91 10.26
N SER A 590 -4.74 9.83 9.68
CA SER A 590 -4.51 9.73 8.23
C SER A 590 -4.91 8.39 7.63
N PHE A 591 -4.92 7.30 8.41
CA PHE A 591 -5.17 5.92 7.91
C PHE A 591 -6.40 5.24 8.51
N ASN A 592 -7.10 5.91 9.44
CA ASN A 592 -8.40 5.53 9.99
C ASN A 592 -8.43 4.10 10.60
N ARG A 593 -7.49 3.78 11.49
CA ARG A 593 -7.26 2.41 12.03
C ARG A 593 -7.07 2.34 13.54
N ILE A 594 -7.37 1.16 14.10
CA ILE A 594 -6.91 0.67 15.41
C ILE A 594 -5.70 -0.25 15.13
N VAL A 595 -4.63 -0.10 15.91
CA VAL A 595 -3.33 -0.78 15.71
C VAL A 595 -3.09 -1.81 16.81
N CYS A 596 -2.74 -3.04 16.42
CA CYS A 596 -2.15 -4.03 17.34
C CYS A 596 -0.65 -3.75 17.53
N CYS A 597 -0.07 -4.04 18.69
CA CYS A 597 1.35 -3.83 18.94
C CYS A 597 2.05 -5.15 19.26
N GLN A 598 3.18 -5.42 18.62
CA GLN A 598 4.09 -6.49 19.06
C GLN A 598 4.98 -5.93 20.18
N VAL A 599 4.81 -6.43 21.40
CA VAL A 599 5.62 -6.06 22.57
C VAL A 599 6.46 -7.28 22.97
N ASP A 600 7.78 -7.23 22.78
CA ASP A 600 8.68 -8.33 23.15
C ASP A 600 9.32 -8.16 24.55
N ARG A 601 9.79 -9.28 25.10
CA ARG A 601 10.22 -9.61 26.49
C ARG A 601 10.97 -8.53 27.29
N GLN A 602 11.67 -7.58 26.66
CA GLN A 602 12.42 -6.55 27.39
C GLN A 602 11.52 -5.49 28.05
N VAL A 603 10.31 -5.29 27.52
CA VAL A 603 9.34 -4.33 28.08
C VAL A 603 8.72 -4.87 29.38
N TYR A 604 8.58 -6.19 29.52
CA TYR A 604 8.08 -6.82 30.76
C TYR A 604 9.01 -6.53 31.95
N TYR A 605 10.33 -6.51 31.75
CA TYR A 605 11.28 -6.16 32.81
C TYR A 605 11.23 -4.68 33.21
N LEU A 606 10.92 -3.79 32.27
CA LEU A 606 10.76 -2.36 32.55
C LEU A 606 9.49 -2.09 33.38
N PHE A 607 8.37 -2.75 33.07
CA PHE A 607 7.14 -2.66 33.86
C PHE A 607 7.26 -3.33 35.23
N ARG A 608 8.05 -4.42 35.34
CA ARG A 608 8.35 -5.05 36.63
C ARG A 608 9.23 -4.16 37.53
N ALA A 609 10.19 -3.45 36.95
CA ALA A 609 11.03 -2.48 37.67
C ALA A 609 10.25 -1.23 38.14
N LEU A 610 9.17 -0.85 37.43
CA LEU A 610 8.29 0.26 37.81
C LEU A 610 7.22 -0.14 38.84
N ARG A 611 6.98 -1.44 39.07
CA ARG A 611 6.10 -1.94 40.14
C ARG A 611 6.79 -2.08 41.50
N THR A 612 8.12 -1.98 41.55
CA THR A 612 8.91 -2.01 42.79
C THR A 612 9.48 -0.63 43.18
N ARG A 613 8.79 0.45 42.81
CA ARG A 613 9.02 1.79 43.38
C ARG A 613 7.74 2.36 43.97
#